data_AF-A0A547LH32-F1
#
_entry.id   AF-A0A547LH32-F1
#
_cell.length_a   1.000
_cell.length_b   1.000
_cell.length_c   1.000
_cell.angle_alpha   90.00
_cell.angle_beta   90.00
_cell.angle_gamma   90.00
#
_symmetry.space_group_name_H-M   'P 1'
#
loop_
_entity.id
_entity.type
_entity.pdbx_description
1 polymer ?
#
loop_
_entity_poly.entity_id
_entity_poly.type
_entity_poly.pdbx_seq_one_letter_code
_entity_poly.pdbx_strand_id
1 'polypeptide(L)'
;MIKPYPRFTSFRALLVLLLALSPASAWAGSCPEDCSEPPPAGSPVNIYDQTTSDHLSPATTGALPRVYVPNRSSNSVSVIDPATLKEVDRFPVGRKPQHVVPAWDLRTLWVANNASGTSKGSVTPIDPKTARPGHEIPVDDPYNMYFMPDGSAAVIVDEAYQRLDLRDPQTMALKSSIPTPTCPGINHADFSADNAYAIFTCEYGDGGLLKVDLENQKVLGHLALSKMGMPQDIRLSPDGKVFYVADMMNDGVFLIDGDSFSEIGFIATGIGTHGFVVSRDGTKLYVSNRGSHKMEQGRAKGPGSVTVIDFATRSVVAQWPIPGGGSPDMGNVSADGRQLWLSGRFDSEVYMIDTTSGAVTKIRVGVEPHGLTVWPQPGRYSQGHTGNMR
;
A
#
# COMPACT_ATOMS: atom_id res chain seq x y z
N MET A 1 -7.85 -88.67 5.10
CA MET A 1 -6.48 -88.97 4.67
C MET A 1 -6.09 -87.98 3.57
N ILE A 2 -4.99 -87.25 3.81
CA ILE A 2 -4.02 -86.74 2.82
C ILE A 2 -4.40 -85.49 1.98
N LYS A 3 -3.73 -84.37 2.34
CA LYS A 3 -3.45 -83.16 1.52
C LYS A 3 -2.66 -83.51 0.25
N PRO A 4 -2.63 -82.60 -0.74
CA PRO A 4 -1.35 -81.89 -0.95
C PRO A 4 -1.47 -80.38 -1.25
N TYR A 5 -0.39 -79.66 -0.90
CA TYR A 5 -0.02 -78.28 -1.25
C TYR A 5 0.55 -78.19 -2.70
N PRO A 6 1.12 -77.06 -3.19
CA PRO A 6 0.51 -75.79 -3.63
C PRO A 6 0.90 -75.45 -5.11
N ARG A 7 0.43 -74.34 -5.68
CA ARG A 7 1.20 -73.60 -6.71
C ARG A 7 1.01 -72.09 -6.60
N PHE A 8 2.12 -71.40 -6.35
CA PHE A 8 2.33 -69.97 -6.50
C PHE A 8 2.28 -69.59 -7.99
N THR A 9 1.61 -68.49 -8.32
CA THR A 9 1.81 -67.77 -9.58
C THR A 9 2.24 -66.34 -9.27
N SER A 10 3.42 -65.97 -9.76
CA SER A 10 4.03 -64.66 -9.61
C SER A 10 3.43 -63.68 -10.61
N PHE A 11 2.82 -62.59 -10.14
CA PHE A 11 2.57 -61.42 -10.98
C PHE A 11 3.80 -60.51 -10.93
N ARG A 12 4.52 -60.41 -12.06
CA ARG A 12 5.52 -59.36 -12.29
C ARG A 12 4.77 -58.06 -12.60
N ALA A 13 4.85 -57.09 -11.71
CA ALA A 13 4.45 -55.71 -12.01
C ALA A 13 5.55 -55.05 -12.85
N LEU A 14 5.20 -54.64 -14.06
CA LEU A 14 6.06 -53.81 -14.93
C LEU A 14 5.92 -52.36 -14.44
N LEU A 15 6.96 -51.83 -13.79
CA LEU A 15 7.03 -50.42 -13.42
C LEU A 15 7.45 -49.61 -14.66
N VAL A 16 6.51 -48.98 -15.35
CA VAL A 16 6.81 -48.01 -16.41
C VAL A 16 7.10 -46.67 -15.74
N LEU A 17 8.37 -46.28 -15.73
CA LEU A 17 8.81 -44.97 -15.29
C LEU A 17 8.48 -43.93 -16.39
N LEU A 18 7.33 -43.28 -16.27
CA LEU A 18 7.06 -42.07 -17.06
C LEU A 18 7.84 -40.91 -16.43
N LEU A 19 8.99 -40.55 -17.04
CA LEU A 19 9.59 -39.25 -16.87
C LEU A 19 8.63 -38.21 -17.44
N ALA A 20 7.81 -37.60 -16.57
CA ALA A 20 7.11 -36.38 -16.88
C ALA A 20 8.16 -35.27 -16.99
N LEU A 21 8.59 -34.97 -18.22
CA LEU A 21 9.18 -33.68 -18.54
C LEU A 21 8.11 -32.62 -18.24
N SER A 22 8.28 -31.91 -17.12
CA SER A 22 7.48 -30.73 -16.80
C SER A 22 7.59 -29.75 -17.98
N PRO A 23 6.48 -29.33 -18.60
CA PRO A 23 6.55 -28.12 -19.39
C PRO A 23 6.69 -26.98 -18.37
N ALA A 24 7.90 -26.44 -18.25
CA ALA A 24 8.10 -25.09 -17.76
C ALA A 24 7.30 -24.19 -18.70
N SER A 25 6.03 -24.00 -18.35
CA SER A 25 5.09 -23.24 -19.15
C SER A 25 5.34 -21.79 -18.81
N ALA A 26 6.03 -21.13 -19.73
CA ALA A 26 6.27 -19.71 -19.77
C ALA A 26 4.98 -18.93 -19.49
N TRP A 27 4.95 -18.24 -18.36
CA TRP A 27 4.12 -17.06 -18.12
C TRP A 27 5.03 -15.97 -17.53
N ALA A 28 6.11 -15.66 -18.24
CA ALA A 28 6.86 -14.42 -18.07
C ALA A 28 6.30 -13.45 -19.12
N GLY A 29 5.28 -12.69 -18.74
CA GLY A 29 4.56 -11.82 -19.66
C GLY A 29 3.50 -11.03 -18.93
N SER A 30 3.90 -10.22 -17.97
CA SER A 30 2.99 -9.39 -17.18
C SER A 30 3.52 -7.98 -17.02
N CYS A 31 4.77 -7.75 -16.64
CA CYS A 31 5.26 -6.38 -16.40
C CYS A 31 5.47 -5.55 -17.69
N PRO A 32 5.01 -4.28 -17.75
CA PRO A 32 5.19 -3.41 -18.93
C PRO A 32 6.65 -3.16 -19.32
N GLU A 33 7.57 -3.27 -18.36
CA GLU A 33 9.02 -3.31 -18.49
C GLU A 33 9.55 -4.46 -17.62
N ASP A 34 10.74 -5.00 -17.83
CA ASP A 34 11.19 -6.19 -17.10
C ASP A 34 11.29 -5.94 -15.57
N CYS A 35 10.24 -6.32 -14.83
CA CYS A 35 10.15 -6.26 -13.37
C CYS A 35 11.19 -7.16 -12.66
N SER A 36 11.88 -8.04 -13.40
CA SER A 36 12.81 -9.01 -12.82
C SER A 36 14.27 -8.56 -12.78
N GLU A 37 14.63 -7.42 -13.42
CA GLU A 37 16.01 -6.94 -13.38
C GLU A 37 16.31 -6.21 -12.06
N PRO A 38 17.17 -6.78 -11.18
CA PRO A 38 17.67 -6.06 -10.02
C PRO A 38 18.61 -4.92 -10.47
N PRO A 39 18.78 -3.87 -9.65
CA PRO A 39 19.67 -2.76 -9.98
C PRO A 39 21.11 -3.24 -10.26
N PRO A 40 21.85 -2.60 -11.19
CA PRO A 40 23.22 -2.98 -11.54
C PRO A 40 24.14 -3.04 -10.32
N ALA A 41 24.91 -4.12 -10.20
CA ALA A 41 25.83 -4.32 -9.09
C ALA A 41 26.84 -3.16 -8.98
N GLY A 42 26.89 -2.53 -7.80
CA GLY A 42 27.87 -1.46 -7.47
C GLY A 42 27.35 -0.03 -7.56
N SER A 43 26.13 0.21 -8.02
CA SER A 43 25.45 1.50 -7.81
C SER A 43 24.85 1.55 -6.40
N PRO A 44 24.81 2.73 -5.73
CA PRO A 44 23.99 2.87 -4.54
C PRO A 44 22.56 2.44 -4.89
N VAL A 45 22.03 1.44 -4.18
CA VAL A 45 20.63 1.02 -4.37
C VAL A 45 19.77 2.24 -4.05
N ASN A 46 18.93 2.64 -5.00
CA ASN A 46 17.84 3.56 -4.76
C ASN A 46 16.57 2.91 -5.31
N ILE A 47 15.74 2.34 -4.44
CA ILE A 47 14.49 1.66 -4.84
C ILE A 47 13.43 2.60 -5.44
N TYR A 48 13.71 3.90 -5.50
CA TYR A 48 12.85 4.94 -6.07
C TYR A 48 13.44 5.56 -7.35
N ASP A 49 14.55 5.04 -7.88
CA ASP A 49 15.23 5.60 -9.06
C ASP A 49 14.32 5.66 -10.30
N GLN A 50 13.44 4.67 -10.50
CA GLN A 50 12.47 4.63 -11.58
C GLN A 50 11.19 5.41 -11.30
N THR A 51 11.13 6.16 -10.19
CA THR A 51 9.94 6.94 -9.83
C THR A 51 10.08 8.42 -10.13
N THR A 52 11.18 8.87 -10.73
CA THR A 52 11.40 10.28 -11.11
C THR A 52 10.45 10.72 -12.24
N SER A 53 10.26 12.03 -12.40
CA SER A 53 9.19 12.60 -13.24
C SER A 53 9.25 12.22 -14.73
N ASP A 54 10.40 11.77 -15.22
CA ASP A 54 10.67 11.33 -16.58
C ASP A 54 10.39 9.83 -16.82
N HIS A 55 10.09 9.05 -15.77
CA HIS A 55 9.85 7.61 -15.84
C HIS A 55 8.35 7.26 -15.80
N LEU A 56 7.52 7.90 -16.63
CA LEU A 56 6.13 7.49 -16.82
C LEU A 56 6.05 6.25 -17.72
N SER A 57 5.54 5.15 -17.16
CA SER A 57 5.34 3.91 -17.93
C SER A 57 4.39 4.12 -19.13
N PRO A 58 4.69 3.54 -20.30
CA PRO A 58 3.80 3.56 -21.46
C PRO A 58 2.39 3.03 -21.17
N ALA A 59 2.23 2.17 -20.16
CA ALA A 59 0.93 1.66 -19.71
C ALA A 59 -0.04 2.78 -19.29
N THR A 60 0.50 3.91 -18.81
CA THR A 60 -0.27 5.08 -18.39
C THR A 60 -0.65 6.00 -19.55
N THR A 61 -0.24 5.69 -20.79
CA THR A 61 -0.53 6.53 -21.97
C THR A 61 -2.04 6.72 -22.16
N GLY A 62 -2.45 7.98 -22.20
CA GLY A 62 -3.86 8.39 -22.34
C GLY A 62 -4.64 8.38 -21.04
N ALA A 63 -4.04 8.08 -19.89
CA ALA A 63 -4.65 8.31 -18.59
C ALA A 63 -4.90 9.81 -18.37
N LEU A 64 -6.02 10.14 -17.72
CA LEU A 64 -6.33 11.51 -17.35
C LEU A 64 -5.56 11.89 -16.08
N PRO A 65 -4.87 13.06 -16.06
CA PRO A 65 -4.31 13.60 -14.83
C PRO A 65 -5.42 13.93 -13.83
N ARG A 66 -5.54 13.16 -12.75
CA ARG A 66 -6.63 13.25 -11.77
C ARG A 66 -6.14 12.94 -10.36
N VAL A 67 -6.86 13.46 -9.37
CA VAL A 67 -6.74 13.03 -7.97
C VAL A 67 -8.04 12.34 -7.57
N TYR A 68 -7.95 11.09 -7.17
CA TYR A 68 -9.06 10.24 -6.76
C TYR A 68 -9.09 10.15 -5.24
N VAL A 69 -10.15 10.66 -4.63
CA VAL A 69 -10.26 10.81 -3.18
C VAL A 69 -11.40 9.93 -2.67
N PRO A 70 -11.12 8.80 -2.00
CA PRO A 70 -12.16 7.97 -1.39
C PRO A 70 -12.73 8.68 -0.16
N ASN A 71 -14.05 8.83 -0.09
CA ASN A 71 -14.76 9.53 0.98
C ASN A 71 -15.51 8.51 1.83
N ARG A 72 -14.83 8.04 2.88
CA ARG A 72 -15.22 6.87 3.66
C ARG A 72 -16.66 6.93 4.15
N SER A 73 -17.07 8.02 4.79
CA SER A 73 -18.40 8.14 5.38
C SER A 73 -19.50 8.52 4.41
N SER A 74 -19.16 8.87 3.16
CA SER A 74 -20.15 9.16 2.11
C SER A 74 -20.20 8.11 1.00
N ASN A 75 -19.44 7.01 1.11
CA ASN A 75 -19.40 5.90 0.14
C ASN A 75 -19.25 6.37 -1.31
N SER A 76 -18.32 7.30 -1.53
CA SER A 76 -18.10 7.91 -2.85
C SER A 76 -16.63 8.20 -3.09
N VAL A 77 -16.24 8.33 -4.36
CA VAL A 77 -14.93 8.87 -4.76
C VAL A 77 -15.15 10.23 -5.39
N SER A 78 -14.44 11.24 -4.90
CA SER A 78 -14.35 12.57 -5.52
C SER A 78 -13.19 12.56 -6.51
N VAL A 79 -13.40 13.12 -7.70
CA VAL A 79 -12.38 13.21 -8.75
C VAL A 79 -12.02 14.68 -8.95
N ILE A 80 -10.78 15.04 -8.68
CA ILE A 80 -10.27 16.40 -8.81
C ILE A 80 -9.38 16.52 -10.04
N ASP A 81 -9.54 17.60 -10.79
CA ASP A 81 -8.60 18.00 -11.83
C ASP A 81 -7.46 18.82 -11.18
N PRO A 82 -6.21 18.33 -11.18
CA PRO A 82 -5.09 18.97 -10.48
C PRO A 82 -4.64 20.29 -11.12
N ALA A 83 -4.99 20.57 -12.37
CA ALA A 83 -4.65 21.83 -13.03
C ALA A 83 -5.61 22.96 -12.61
N THR A 84 -6.88 22.64 -12.38
CA THR A 84 -7.90 23.62 -11.99
C THR A 84 -8.22 23.62 -10.49
N LEU A 85 -7.77 22.61 -9.75
CA LEU A 85 -8.07 22.36 -8.34
C LEU A 85 -9.57 22.24 -8.04
N LYS A 86 -10.34 21.80 -9.04
CA LYS A 86 -11.79 21.61 -8.93
C LYS A 86 -12.14 20.15 -8.92
N GLU A 87 -13.11 19.80 -8.08
CA GLU A 87 -13.81 18.53 -8.19
C GLU A 87 -14.63 18.54 -9.50
N VAL A 88 -14.27 17.66 -10.42
CA VAL A 88 -14.87 17.57 -11.77
C VAL A 88 -15.88 16.43 -11.86
N ASP A 89 -15.85 15.49 -10.92
CA ASP A 89 -16.82 14.40 -10.83
C ASP A 89 -16.88 13.83 -9.40
N ARG A 90 -17.98 13.17 -9.08
CA ARG A 90 -18.12 12.36 -7.87
C ARG A 90 -19.05 11.19 -8.15
N PHE A 91 -18.59 9.98 -7.89
CA PHE A 91 -19.38 8.77 -8.12
C PHE A 91 -19.50 7.90 -6.87
N PRO A 92 -20.63 7.18 -6.70
CA PRO A 92 -20.80 6.24 -5.60
C PRO A 92 -19.92 5.00 -5.81
N VAL A 93 -19.49 4.40 -4.69
CA VAL A 93 -18.76 3.13 -4.63
C VAL A 93 -19.31 2.27 -3.50
N GLY A 94 -18.65 1.15 -3.20
CA GLY A 94 -18.98 0.28 -2.09
C GLY A 94 -18.88 0.98 -0.72
N ARG A 95 -19.14 0.22 0.34
CA ARG A 95 -19.22 0.76 1.70
C ARG A 95 -17.84 1.08 2.27
N LYS A 96 -17.69 2.27 2.85
CA LYS A 96 -16.50 2.70 3.60
C LYS A 96 -15.22 2.57 2.77
N PRO A 97 -15.13 3.27 1.61
CA PRO A 97 -13.91 3.27 0.80
C PRO A 97 -12.74 3.85 1.60
N GLN A 98 -11.62 3.12 1.65
CA GLN A 98 -10.44 3.46 2.44
C GLN A 98 -9.31 3.99 1.55
N HIS A 99 -8.99 3.29 0.46
CA HIS A 99 -7.89 3.63 -0.43
C HIS A 99 -8.31 3.55 -1.89
N VAL A 100 -7.75 4.43 -2.72
CA VAL A 100 -7.66 4.21 -4.17
C VAL A 100 -6.24 3.72 -4.45
N VAL A 101 -6.09 2.60 -5.15
CA VAL A 101 -4.82 1.89 -5.29
C VAL A 101 -4.54 1.60 -6.77
N PRO A 102 -3.42 2.06 -7.35
CA PRO A 102 -3.06 1.68 -8.71
C PRO A 102 -2.69 0.20 -8.77
N ALA A 103 -3.25 -0.51 -9.75
CA ALA A 103 -2.92 -1.90 -10.04
C ALA A 103 -1.46 -2.04 -10.46
N TRP A 104 -0.89 -3.22 -10.26
CA TRP A 104 0.52 -3.52 -10.60
C TRP A 104 0.87 -3.17 -12.05
N ASP A 105 -0.05 -3.40 -12.99
CA ASP A 105 0.11 -3.12 -14.43
C ASP A 105 -0.16 -1.67 -14.84
N LEU A 106 -0.55 -0.82 -13.87
CA LEU A 106 -0.86 0.60 -14.05
C LEU A 106 -2.08 0.87 -14.96
N ARG A 107 -2.90 -0.13 -15.26
CA ARG A 107 -4.04 0.02 -16.19
C ARG A 107 -5.37 0.22 -15.49
N THR A 108 -5.45 -0.11 -14.21
CA THR A 108 -6.66 0.00 -13.39
C THR A 108 -6.32 0.68 -12.07
N LEU A 109 -7.22 1.50 -11.54
CA LEU A 109 -7.17 1.92 -10.13
C LEU A 109 -8.27 1.20 -9.37
N TRP A 110 -8.00 0.72 -8.16
CA TRP A 110 -8.94 -0.02 -7.33
C TRP A 110 -9.34 0.79 -6.10
N VAL A 111 -10.64 0.93 -5.87
CA VAL A 111 -11.16 1.47 -4.61
C VAL A 111 -11.38 0.30 -3.64
N ALA A 112 -10.71 0.31 -2.50
CA ALA A 112 -10.86 -0.69 -1.45
C ALA A 112 -12.01 -0.30 -0.51
N ASN A 113 -13.17 -0.97 -0.62
CA ASN A 113 -14.37 -0.70 0.16
C ASN A 113 -14.49 -1.72 1.29
N ASN A 114 -14.02 -1.39 2.49
CA ASN A 114 -13.85 -2.41 3.53
C ASN A 114 -15.18 -2.85 4.17
N ALA A 115 -16.24 -2.04 4.10
CA ALA A 115 -17.51 -2.30 4.79
C ALA A 115 -17.41 -2.41 6.34
N SER A 116 -16.28 -2.00 6.92
CA SER A 116 -16.03 -1.86 8.37
C SER A 116 -16.32 -3.12 9.18
N GLY A 117 -15.56 -4.19 8.93
CA GLY A 117 -15.56 -5.40 9.75
C GLY A 117 -16.69 -6.37 9.46
N THR A 118 -17.16 -6.41 8.21
CA THR A 118 -18.16 -7.38 7.75
C THR A 118 -17.70 -8.00 6.43
N SER A 119 -18.15 -9.21 6.09
CA SER A 119 -17.87 -9.85 4.78
C SER A 119 -18.61 -9.24 3.59
N LYS A 120 -19.01 -7.97 3.69
CA LYS A 120 -19.79 -7.26 2.66
C LYS A 120 -18.97 -6.14 2.00
N GLY A 121 -17.65 -6.23 2.09
CA GLY A 121 -16.74 -5.37 1.39
C GLY A 121 -16.72 -5.64 -0.11
N SER A 122 -15.87 -4.88 -0.79
CA SER A 122 -15.67 -4.99 -2.22
C SER A 122 -14.48 -4.19 -2.69
N VAL A 123 -14.09 -4.43 -3.94
CA VAL A 123 -13.23 -3.51 -4.68
C VAL A 123 -13.97 -2.96 -5.90
N THR A 124 -13.81 -1.67 -6.18
CA THR A 124 -14.39 -1.02 -7.38
C THR A 124 -13.26 -0.62 -8.32
N PRO A 125 -13.20 -1.12 -9.57
CA PRO A 125 -12.23 -0.67 -10.54
C PRO A 125 -12.60 0.72 -11.05
N ILE A 126 -11.59 1.52 -11.37
CA ILE A 126 -11.69 2.80 -12.08
C ILE A 126 -10.81 2.69 -13.31
N ASP A 127 -11.37 3.04 -14.47
CA ASP A 127 -10.59 3.20 -15.70
C ASP A 127 -9.88 4.57 -15.68
N PRO A 128 -8.55 4.62 -15.60
CA PRO A 128 -7.81 5.88 -15.50
C PRO A 128 -7.88 6.75 -16.77
N LYS A 129 -8.26 6.19 -17.92
CA LYS A 129 -8.40 6.94 -19.19
C LYS A 129 -9.72 7.68 -19.29
N THR A 130 -10.74 7.22 -18.58
CA THR A 130 -12.08 7.84 -18.58
C THR A 130 -12.45 8.46 -17.23
N ALA A 131 -11.68 8.14 -16.17
CA ALA A 131 -11.97 8.48 -14.78
C ALA A 131 -13.34 7.97 -14.30
N ARG A 132 -13.84 6.88 -14.88
CA ARG A 132 -15.15 6.30 -14.54
C ARG A 132 -15.02 4.98 -13.77
N PRO A 133 -15.93 4.71 -12.82
CA PRO A 133 -15.97 3.43 -12.13
C PRO A 133 -16.52 2.32 -13.03
N GLY A 134 -16.03 1.11 -12.82
CA GLY A 134 -16.61 -0.12 -13.34
C GLY A 134 -17.49 -0.82 -12.31
N HIS A 135 -17.75 -2.11 -12.53
CA HIS A 135 -18.56 -2.93 -11.64
C HIS A 135 -17.80 -3.30 -10.37
N GLU A 136 -18.47 -3.14 -9.22
CA GLU A 136 -17.98 -3.57 -7.92
C GLU A 136 -17.82 -5.10 -7.85
N ILE A 137 -16.69 -5.56 -7.32
CA ILE A 137 -16.36 -6.98 -7.15
C ILE A 137 -16.34 -7.32 -5.67
N PRO A 138 -17.17 -8.28 -5.20
CA PRO A 138 -17.21 -8.65 -3.78
C PRO A 138 -15.88 -9.22 -3.27
N VAL A 139 -15.46 -8.73 -2.11
CA VAL A 139 -14.36 -9.25 -1.27
C VAL A 139 -14.74 -9.01 0.20
N ASP A 140 -14.06 -9.62 1.17
CA ASP A 140 -14.56 -9.62 2.56
C ASP A 140 -14.45 -8.25 3.26
N ASP A 141 -13.28 -7.82 3.72
CA ASP A 141 -13.07 -6.49 4.36
C ASP A 141 -11.73 -5.84 3.91
N PRO A 142 -11.62 -5.39 2.64
CA PRO A 142 -10.39 -4.86 2.07
C PRO A 142 -10.05 -3.48 2.65
N TYR A 143 -9.24 -3.43 3.71
CA TYR A 143 -8.76 -2.16 4.23
C TYR A 143 -7.72 -1.55 3.28
N ASN A 144 -6.75 -2.35 2.85
CA ASN A 144 -5.68 -1.96 1.93
C ASN A 144 -5.45 -3.03 0.87
N MET A 145 -4.67 -2.68 -0.15
CA MET A 145 -4.38 -3.59 -1.26
C MET A 145 -2.94 -3.42 -1.73
N TYR A 146 -2.27 -4.54 -1.94
CA TYR A 146 -0.92 -4.64 -2.48
C TYR A 146 -0.88 -5.59 -3.67
N PHE A 147 0.26 -5.70 -4.33
CA PHE A 147 0.48 -6.64 -5.43
C PHE A 147 1.86 -7.27 -5.33
N MET A 148 1.94 -8.54 -5.74
CA MET A 148 3.22 -9.16 -6.02
C MET A 148 3.86 -8.44 -7.21
N PRO A 149 5.17 -8.11 -7.16
CA PRO A 149 5.86 -7.37 -8.23
C PRO A 149 5.78 -8.04 -9.60
N ASP A 150 5.73 -9.38 -9.65
CA ASP A 150 5.59 -10.17 -10.88
C ASP A 150 4.16 -10.17 -11.45
N GLY A 151 3.20 -9.53 -10.76
CA GLY A 151 1.80 -9.52 -11.12
C GLY A 151 1.09 -10.85 -10.90
N SER A 152 1.68 -11.79 -10.15
CA SER A 152 1.08 -13.11 -9.91
C SER A 152 -0.15 -13.04 -9.00
N ALA A 153 -0.22 -12.08 -8.09
CA ALA A 153 -1.35 -11.91 -7.18
C ALA A 153 -1.56 -10.45 -6.75
N ALA A 154 -2.83 -10.08 -6.56
CA ALA A 154 -3.21 -9.00 -5.65
C ALA A 154 -3.26 -9.53 -4.22
N VAL A 155 -2.85 -8.72 -3.26
CA VAL A 155 -2.91 -9.02 -1.83
C VAL A 155 -3.91 -8.07 -1.19
N ILE A 156 -5.08 -8.59 -0.81
CA ILE A 156 -6.07 -7.84 -0.05
C ILE A 156 -5.76 -7.99 1.44
N VAL A 157 -5.64 -6.86 2.13
CA VAL A 157 -5.51 -6.84 3.58
C VAL A 157 -6.91 -6.90 4.19
N ASP A 158 -7.25 -8.07 4.74
CA ASP A 158 -8.56 -8.38 5.28
C ASP A 158 -8.55 -8.17 6.81
N GLU A 159 -8.67 -6.90 7.20
CA GLU A 159 -8.35 -6.38 8.54
C GLU A 159 -9.14 -7.12 9.64
N ALA A 160 -10.47 -7.20 9.51
CA ALA A 160 -11.32 -7.83 10.52
C ALA A 160 -11.15 -9.34 10.61
N TYR A 161 -10.62 -9.98 9.57
CA TYR A 161 -10.37 -11.42 9.55
C TYR A 161 -8.93 -11.78 9.89
N GLN A 162 -8.07 -10.78 10.14
CA GLN A 162 -6.66 -10.97 10.49
C GLN A 162 -5.96 -11.91 9.51
N ARG A 163 -6.08 -11.62 8.21
CA ARG A 163 -5.43 -12.40 7.16
C ARG A 163 -5.11 -11.56 5.93
N LEU A 164 -4.24 -12.11 5.08
CA LEU A 164 -3.92 -11.57 3.76
C LEU A 164 -4.50 -12.50 2.71
N ASP A 165 -5.42 -12.00 1.88
CA ASP A 165 -6.02 -12.76 0.80
C ASP A 165 -5.23 -12.55 -0.50
N LEU A 166 -4.65 -13.63 -1.03
CA LEU A 166 -4.00 -13.62 -2.34
C LEU A 166 -5.06 -13.90 -3.40
N ARG A 167 -5.20 -12.97 -4.34
CA ARG A 167 -6.26 -12.96 -5.34
C ARG A 167 -5.70 -12.79 -6.73
N ASP A 168 -6.45 -13.23 -7.73
CA ASP A 168 -6.16 -12.90 -9.11
C ASP A 168 -6.25 -11.38 -9.32
N PRO A 169 -5.21 -10.70 -9.84
CA PRO A 169 -5.16 -9.25 -9.83
C PRO A 169 -6.12 -8.58 -10.81
N GLN A 170 -6.75 -9.35 -11.72
CA GLN A 170 -7.70 -8.82 -12.70
C GLN A 170 -9.15 -9.18 -12.38
N THR A 171 -9.39 -10.41 -11.93
CA THR A 171 -10.73 -10.91 -11.62
C THR A 171 -11.08 -10.84 -10.14
N MET A 172 -10.08 -10.65 -9.26
CA MET A 172 -10.20 -10.70 -7.79
C MET A 172 -10.68 -12.03 -7.22
N ALA A 173 -10.62 -13.10 -8.03
CA ALA A 173 -10.89 -14.46 -7.56
C ALA A 173 -9.86 -14.86 -6.48
N LEU A 174 -10.35 -15.39 -5.36
CA LEU A 174 -9.50 -15.85 -4.26
C LEU A 174 -8.65 -17.05 -4.68
N LYS A 175 -7.33 -16.97 -4.46
CA LYS A 175 -6.37 -18.05 -4.71
C LYS A 175 -6.01 -18.76 -3.41
N SER A 176 -5.62 -17.99 -2.39
CA SER A 176 -5.26 -18.49 -1.06
C SER A 176 -5.34 -17.37 -0.02
N SER A 177 -5.17 -17.73 1.25
CA SER A 177 -5.12 -16.76 2.36
C SER A 177 -4.00 -17.10 3.32
N ILE A 178 -3.32 -16.07 3.84
CA ILE A 178 -2.28 -16.18 4.88
C ILE A 178 -2.86 -15.67 6.20
N PRO A 179 -3.06 -16.52 7.22
CA PRO A 179 -3.53 -16.05 8.52
C PRO A 179 -2.44 -15.25 9.25
N THR A 180 -2.84 -14.15 9.90
CA THR A 180 -1.95 -13.26 10.64
C THR A 180 -2.43 -13.08 12.10
N PRO A 181 -2.57 -14.17 12.87
CA PRO A 181 -3.28 -14.16 14.16
C PRO A 181 -2.58 -13.36 15.26
N THR A 182 -1.29 -13.06 15.09
CA THR A 182 -0.49 -12.26 16.03
C THR A 182 -0.47 -10.77 15.68
N CYS A 183 -1.19 -10.35 14.64
CA CYS A 183 -1.19 -8.97 14.15
C CYS A 183 -2.63 -8.41 14.15
N PRO A 184 -3.15 -8.00 15.31
CA PRO A 184 -4.43 -7.32 15.36
C PRO A 184 -4.35 -5.98 14.62
N GLY A 185 -5.28 -5.75 13.69
CA GLY A 185 -5.26 -4.55 12.85
C GLY A 185 -4.14 -4.57 11.82
N ILE A 186 -3.93 -5.69 11.13
CA ILE A 186 -3.01 -5.70 9.99
C ILE A 186 -3.53 -4.74 8.92
N ASN A 187 -2.76 -3.71 8.53
CA ASN A 187 -3.27 -2.66 7.63
C ASN A 187 -2.28 -2.20 6.54
N HIS A 188 -1.10 -1.70 6.92
CA HIS A 188 -0.15 -1.10 5.96
C HIS A 188 1.09 -1.97 5.78
N ALA A 189 1.71 -1.91 4.61
CA ALA A 189 2.92 -2.65 4.29
C ALA A 189 3.84 -1.92 3.32
N ASP A 190 5.12 -2.26 3.40
CA ASP A 190 6.07 -2.05 2.32
C ASP A 190 6.98 -3.28 2.20
N PHE A 191 7.63 -3.39 1.06
CA PHE A 191 8.40 -4.56 0.65
C PHE A 191 9.89 -4.31 0.82
N SER A 192 10.66 -5.37 1.08
CA SER A 192 12.12 -5.35 0.98
C SER A 192 12.54 -5.00 -0.46
N ALA A 193 13.75 -4.46 -0.62
CA ALA A 193 14.24 -4.01 -1.92
C ALA A 193 14.29 -5.13 -2.98
N ASP A 194 14.52 -6.37 -2.54
CA ASP A 194 14.53 -7.59 -3.35
C ASP A 194 13.18 -8.31 -3.39
N ASN A 195 12.16 -7.77 -2.71
CA ASN A 195 10.82 -8.35 -2.54
C ASN A 195 10.77 -9.71 -1.82
N ALA A 196 11.86 -10.14 -1.16
CA ALA A 196 11.91 -11.38 -0.41
C ALA A 196 10.95 -11.40 0.79
N TYR A 197 10.57 -10.23 1.33
CA TYR A 197 9.57 -10.12 2.38
C TYR A 197 8.84 -8.77 2.32
N ALA A 198 7.67 -8.73 2.95
CA ALA A 198 6.98 -7.49 3.30
C ALA A 198 6.89 -7.36 4.82
N ILE A 199 6.93 -6.14 5.32
CA ILE A 199 6.64 -5.83 6.72
C ILE A 199 5.29 -5.12 6.77
N PHE A 200 4.37 -5.67 7.56
CA PHE A 200 3.07 -5.11 7.82
C PHE A 200 3.01 -4.44 9.19
N THR A 201 2.23 -3.38 9.32
CA THR A 201 1.88 -2.75 10.60
C THR A 201 0.69 -3.46 11.24
N CYS A 202 0.77 -3.64 12.56
CA CYS A 202 -0.31 -4.14 13.41
C CYS A 202 -0.81 -2.95 14.24
N GLU A 203 -1.93 -2.36 13.83
CA GLU A 203 -2.37 -1.06 14.36
C GLU A 203 -3.09 -1.17 15.70
N TYR A 204 -3.70 -2.31 16.00
CA TYR A 204 -4.50 -2.49 17.22
C TYR A 204 -3.73 -3.27 18.30
N GLY A 205 -4.34 -3.38 19.48
CA GLY A 205 -3.71 -3.99 20.64
C GLY A 205 -2.58 -3.10 21.17
N ASP A 206 -1.42 -3.70 21.46
CA ASP A 206 -0.24 -2.98 21.94
C ASP A 206 0.61 -2.40 20.79
N GLY A 207 0.19 -2.59 19.54
CA GLY A 207 0.96 -2.26 18.35
C GLY A 207 2.07 -3.26 18.05
N GLY A 208 2.59 -3.24 16.82
CA GLY A 208 3.70 -4.10 16.42
C GLY A 208 3.87 -4.18 14.91
N LEU A 209 4.78 -5.05 14.47
CA LEU A 209 5.04 -5.32 13.06
C LEU A 209 5.01 -6.82 12.80
N LEU A 210 4.57 -7.20 11.59
CA LEU A 210 4.57 -8.57 11.12
C LEU A 210 5.39 -8.69 9.84
N LYS A 211 6.43 -9.53 9.87
CA LYS A 211 7.24 -9.83 8.70
C LYS A 211 6.67 -11.06 7.99
N VAL A 212 6.41 -10.95 6.70
CA VAL A 212 5.74 -11.97 5.89
C VAL A 212 6.52 -12.23 4.61
N ASP A 213 6.79 -13.50 4.34
CA ASP A 213 7.21 -14.00 3.03
C ASP A 213 5.95 -14.31 2.23
N LEU A 214 5.61 -13.43 1.29
CA LEU A 214 4.38 -13.54 0.51
C LEU A 214 4.47 -14.61 -0.57
N GLU A 215 5.66 -14.85 -1.12
CA GLU A 215 5.89 -15.87 -2.16
C GLU A 215 5.66 -17.27 -1.58
N ASN A 216 6.27 -17.56 -0.42
CA ASN A 216 6.10 -18.83 0.27
C ASN A 216 4.90 -18.84 1.24
N GLN A 217 4.12 -17.76 1.29
CA GLN A 217 2.91 -17.62 2.08
C GLN A 217 3.11 -17.92 3.57
N LYS A 218 4.20 -17.37 4.14
CA LYS A 218 4.66 -17.68 5.50
C LYS A 218 4.88 -16.41 6.33
N VAL A 219 4.29 -16.39 7.52
CA VAL A 219 4.66 -15.41 8.56
C VAL A 219 6.05 -15.75 9.09
N LEU A 220 6.99 -14.83 8.94
CA LEU A 220 8.38 -15.00 9.36
C LEU A 220 8.61 -14.58 10.82
N GLY A 221 7.86 -13.60 11.32
CA GLY A 221 7.97 -13.17 12.70
C GLY A 221 7.07 -11.98 13.04
N HIS A 222 6.93 -11.75 14.34
CA HIS A 222 6.29 -10.58 14.90
C HIS A 222 7.32 -9.78 15.72
N LEU A 223 7.36 -8.47 15.54
CA LEU A 223 8.19 -7.56 16.30
C LEU A 223 7.28 -6.66 17.16
N ALA A 224 7.40 -6.80 18.48
CA ALA A 224 6.86 -5.82 19.40
C ALA A 224 7.77 -4.59 19.41
N LEU A 225 7.19 -3.41 19.27
CA LEU A 225 7.93 -2.15 19.35
C LEU A 225 8.26 -1.80 20.79
N SER A 226 9.28 -0.96 20.99
CA SER A 226 9.77 -0.56 22.32
C SER A 226 8.74 0.20 23.17
N LYS A 227 7.69 0.74 22.54
CA LYS A 227 6.58 1.42 23.18
C LYS A 227 5.27 0.85 22.65
N MET A 228 4.26 0.77 23.54
CA MET A 228 2.90 0.54 23.10
C MET A 228 2.48 1.67 22.16
N GLY A 229 1.80 1.32 21.08
CA GLY A 229 1.59 2.26 20.00
C GLY A 229 0.42 1.91 19.10
N MET A 230 0.28 2.72 18.07
CA MET A 230 -0.65 2.50 16.98
C MET A 230 0.12 2.76 15.68
N PRO A 231 0.95 1.79 15.25
CA PRO A 231 1.62 1.87 13.96
C PRO A 231 0.59 2.13 12.85
N GLN A 232 0.91 2.96 11.87
CA GLN A 232 0.03 3.30 10.75
C GLN A 232 0.75 2.96 9.44
N ASP A 233 1.20 3.95 8.67
CA ASP A 233 1.90 3.73 7.40
C ASP A 233 3.35 3.25 7.60
N ILE A 234 3.90 2.64 6.55
CA ILE A 234 5.27 2.12 6.52
C ILE A 234 5.90 2.34 5.14
N ARG A 235 7.18 2.74 5.11
CA ARG A 235 7.97 2.91 3.87
C ARG A 235 9.41 2.47 4.03
N LEU A 236 9.96 1.80 3.03
CA LEU A 236 11.37 1.47 2.93
C LEU A 236 12.18 2.69 2.48
N SER A 237 13.35 2.89 3.08
CA SER A 237 14.30 3.91 2.66
C SER A 237 14.87 3.64 1.26
N PRO A 238 15.35 4.68 0.56
CA PRO A 238 15.94 4.56 -0.77
C PRO A 238 17.01 3.47 -0.88
N ASP A 239 17.89 3.37 0.12
CA ASP A 239 18.98 2.40 0.16
C ASP A 239 18.54 0.94 0.39
N GLY A 240 17.24 0.73 0.60
CA GLY A 240 16.63 -0.58 0.76
C GLY A 240 16.81 -1.21 2.14
N LYS A 241 17.29 -0.48 3.16
CA LYS A 241 17.74 -1.08 4.43
C LYS A 241 16.83 -0.84 5.62
N VAL A 242 16.29 0.38 5.72
CA VAL A 242 15.54 0.82 6.91
C VAL A 242 14.09 1.09 6.55
N PHE A 243 13.18 0.40 7.23
CA PHE A 243 11.76 0.72 7.20
C PHE A 243 11.45 1.83 8.20
N TYR A 244 10.70 2.82 7.74
CA TYR A 244 10.14 3.91 8.51
C TYR A 244 8.70 3.54 8.80
N VAL A 245 8.29 3.58 10.07
CA VAL A 245 6.94 3.19 10.51
C VAL A 245 6.34 4.34 11.29
N ALA A 246 5.25 4.93 10.79
CA ALA A 246 4.52 5.97 11.49
C ALA A 246 3.83 5.35 12.71
N ASP A 247 3.86 6.03 13.84
CA ASP A 247 3.09 5.64 15.01
C ASP A 247 2.28 6.81 15.53
N MET A 248 0.96 6.65 15.47
CA MET A 248 0.02 7.73 15.77
C MET A 248 0.02 8.07 17.27
N MET A 249 0.19 7.09 18.15
CA MET A 249 0.14 7.29 19.60
C MET A 249 1.46 7.81 20.17
N ASN A 250 2.57 7.48 19.50
CA ASN A 250 3.90 7.91 19.90
C ASN A 250 4.36 9.22 19.23
N ASP A 251 3.54 9.80 18.34
CA ASP A 251 3.79 11.08 17.67
C ASP A 251 5.15 11.09 16.91
N GLY A 252 5.49 9.98 16.27
CA GLY A 252 6.75 9.87 15.55
C GLY A 252 6.86 8.65 14.66
N VAL A 253 8.10 8.39 14.25
CA VAL A 253 8.46 7.36 13.28
C VAL A 253 9.48 6.41 13.89
N PHE A 254 9.12 5.15 14.01
CA PHE A 254 10.07 4.10 14.33
C PHE A 254 10.94 3.77 13.11
N LEU A 255 12.21 3.46 13.35
CA LEU A 255 13.16 3.01 12.36
C LEU A 255 13.44 1.53 12.61
N ILE A 256 13.25 0.70 11.59
CA ILE A 256 13.36 -0.75 11.68
C ILE A 256 14.39 -1.22 10.67
N ASP A 257 15.40 -1.94 11.13
CA ASP A 257 16.25 -2.72 10.23
C ASP A 257 15.44 -3.90 9.70
N GLY A 258 15.23 -3.95 8.39
CA GLY A 258 14.38 -4.96 7.77
C GLY A 258 14.97 -6.36 7.88
N ASP A 259 16.29 -6.49 7.78
CA ASP A 259 16.98 -7.78 7.66
C ASP A 259 17.08 -8.48 9.01
N SER A 260 17.57 -7.77 10.05
CA SER A 260 17.54 -8.27 11.43
C SER A 260 16.17 -8.20 12.06
N PHE A 261 15.21 -7.52 11.41
CA PHE A 261 13.84 -7.30 11.88
C PHE A 261 13.80 -6.75 13.31
N SER A 262 14.50 -5.63 13.52
CA SER A 262 14.68 -5.02 14.84
C SER A 262 14.53 -3.50 14.79
N GLU A 263 13.97 -2.92 15.84
CA GLU A 263 13.94 -1.48 16.03
C GLU A 263 15.37 -0.93 16.26
N ILE A 264 15.74 0.09 15.48
CA ILE A 264 17.07 0.72 15.51
C ILE A 264 17.02 2.22 15.84
N GLY A 265 15.82 2.80 16.00
CA GLY A 265 15.69 4.20 16.37
C GLY A 265 14.27 4.73 16.28
N PHE A 266 14.15 6.02 16.61
CA PHE A 266 12.88 6.73 16.61
C PHE A 266 13.12 8.21 16.26
N ILE A 267 12.27 8.77 15.41
CA ILE A 267 12.27 10.19 15.02
C ILE A 267 10.95 10.80 15.49
N ALA A 268 11.02 11.76 16.43
CA ALA A 268 9.83 12.49 16.86
C ALA A 268 9.32 13.40 15.73
N THR A 269 7.99 13.49 15.57
CA THR A 269 7.34 14.33 14.56
C THR A 269 6.20 15.16 15.19
N GLY A 270 5.04 15.26 14.53
CA GLY A 270 3.87 15.97 15.06
C GLY A 270 2.82 15.03 15.63
N ILE A 271 1.82 15.60 16.30
CA ILE A 271 0.76 14.83 16.96
C ILE A 271 -0.01 14.00 15.94
N GLY A 272 -0.20 12.70 16.23
CA GLY A 272 -0.96 11.78 15.39
C GLY A 272 -0.29 11.50 14.06
N THR A 273 1.01 11.20 14.08
CA THR A 273 1.81 10.76 12.91
C THR A 273 1.11 9.62 12.18
N HIS A 274 0.98 9.72 10.86
CA HIS A 274 0.06 8.85 10.15
C HIS A 274 0.58 8.35 8.80
N GLY A 275 0.48 9.16 7.75
CA GLY A 275 0.74 8.76 6.37
C GLY A 275 2.12 9.18 5.89
N PHE A 276 2.64 8.43 4.94
CA PHE A 276 3.94 8.65 4.32
C PHE A 276 3.82 8.85 2.81
N VAL A 277 4.55 9.84 2.30
CA VAL A 277 4.74 10.05 0.86
C VAL A 277 6.22 10.34 0.61
N VAL A 278 6.86 9.57 -0.26
CA VAL A 278 8.25 9.77 -0.65
C VAL A 278 8.33 10.86 -1.72
N SER A 279 9.34 11.74 -1.63
CA SER A 279 9.59 12.75 -2.67
C SER A 279 10.00 12.09 -3.99
N ARG A 280 9.73 12.79 -5.08
CA ARG A 280 9.92 12.27 -6.44
C ARG A 280 11.36 11.88 -6.77
N ASP A 281 12.33 12.51 -6.10
CA ASP A 281 13.76 12.24 -6.20
C ASP A 281 14.26 11.19 -5.18
N GLY A 282 13.36 10.63 -4.36
CA GLY A 282 13.68 9.68 -3.30
C GLY A 282 14.47 10.27 -2.13
N THR A 283 14.68 11.58 -2.04
CA THR A 283 15.57 12.14 -0.99
C THR A 283 14.86 12.44 0.33
N LYS A 284 13.54 12.64 0.31
CA LYS A 284 12.73 13.08 1.44
C LYS A 284 11.52 12.21 1.66
N LEU A 285 11.11 12.12 2.92
CA LEU A 285 9.84 11.55 3.35
C LEU A 285 8.94 12.66 3.89
N TYR A 286 7.78 12.85 3.28
CA TYR A 286 6.71 13.67 3.81
C TYR A 286 5.86 12.84 4.75
N VAL A 287 5.72 13.31 5.99
CA VAL A 287 5.03 12.62 7.07
C VAL A 287 3.84 13.46 7.50
N SER A 288 2.62 12.95 7.31
CA SER A 288 1.43 13.66 7.77
C SER A 288 1.21 13.44 9.27
N ASN A 289 0.85 14.52 9.97
CA ASN A 289 0.50 14.50 11.39
C ASN A 289 -0.93 15.01 11.53
N ARG A 290 -1.86 14.15 11.95
CA ARG A 290 -3.31 14.45 12.03
C ARG A 290 -3.66 15.52 13.06
N GLY A 291 -2.71 15.92 13.92
CA GLY A 291 -2.91 16.84 15.02
C GLY A 291 -3.73 16.26 16.18
N SER A 292 -4.16 15.00 16.09
CA SER A 292 -4.94 14.34 17.15
C SER A 292 -4.78 12.82 17.08
N HIS A 293 -5.05 12.15 18.20
CA HIS A 293 -5.10 10.68 18.35
C HIS A 293 -6.49 10.08 18.05
N LYS A 294 -7.39 10.83 17.41
CA LYS A 294 -8.76 10.35 17.14
C LYS A 294 -8.84 9.55 15.84
N MET A 295 -9.61 8.45 15.89
CA MET A 295 -9.85 7.55 14.75
C MET A 295 -11.20 7.78 14.06
N GLU A 296 -12.12 8.47 14.73
CA GLU A 296 -13.49 8.68 14.24
C GLU A 296 -13.81 10.16 14.01
N GLN A 297 -14.80 10.38 13.15
CA GLN A 297 -15.24 11.71 12.77
C GLN A 297 -15.70 12.53 13.97
N GLY A 298 -15.22 13.77 14.04
CA GLY A 298 -15.57 14.74 15.08
C GLY A 298 -14.76 16.01 14.93
N ARG A 299 -14.97 17.00 15.80
CA ARG A 299 -14.16 18.24 15.80
C ARG A 299 -12.76 17.97 16.40
N ALA A 300 -11.95 17.20 15.71
CA ALA A 300 -10.52 17.14 15.96
C ALA A 300 -9.90 18.42 15.37
N LYS A 301 -9.71 19.46 16.19
CA LYS A 301 -8.95 20.65 15.82
C LYS A 301 -7.60 20.62 16.49
N GLY A 302 -6.72 19.80 15.93
CA GLY A 302 -5.34 19.66 16.35
C GLY A 302 -4.37 20.55 15.56
N PRO A 303 -3.10 20.65 16.00
CA PRO A 303 -2.03 21.29 15.23
C PRO A 303 -1.57 20.39 14.08
N GLY A 304 -2.49 20.06 13.16
CA GLY A 304 -2.20 19.26 11.98
C GLY A 304 -1.05 19.86 11.17
N SER A 305 -0.14 19.02 10.71
CA SER A 305 1.08 19.44 10.02
C SER A 305 1.63 18.34 9.11
N VAL A 306 2.64 18.69 8.31
CA VAL A 306 3.48 17.75 7.58
C VAL A 306 4.92 17.93 8.06
N THR A 307 5.55 16.86 8.53
CA THR A 307 6.98 16.81 8.83
C THR A 307 7.74 16.33 7.61
N VAL A 308 8.88 16.94 7.29
CA VAL A 308 9.75 16.52 6.20
C VAL A 308 11.02 15.93 6.79
N ILE A 309 11.27 14.65 6.52
CA ILE A 309 12.47 13.94 6.96
C ILE A 309 13.39 13.75 5.76
N ASP A 310 14.68 14.02 5.94
CA ASP A 310 15.71 13.70 4.97
C ASP A 310 16.21 12.26 5.18
N PHE A 311 16.20 11.43 4.14
CA PHE A 311 16.57 10.02 4.26
C PHE A 311 18.06 9.83 4.57
N ALA A 312 18.93 10.66 4.00
CA ALA A 312 20.37 10.50 4.13
C ALA A 312 20.83 10.79 5.57
N THR A 313 20.27 11.83 6.20
CA THR A 313 20.61 12.21 7.57
C THR A 313 19.68 11.63 8.63
N ARG A 314 18.53 11.06 8.21
CA ARG A 314 17.44 10.60 9.09
C ARG A 314 16.97 11.67 10.07
N SER A 315 16.93 12.93 9.62
CA SER A 315 16.57 14.07 10.45
C SER A 315 15.41 14.86 9.87
N VAL A 316 14.62 15.46 10.74
CA VAL A 316 13.59 16.44 10.36
C VAL A 316 14.28 17.69 9.79
N VAL A 317 13.92 18.08 8.57
CA VAL A 317 14.45 19.26 7.86
C VAL A 317 13.41 20.37 7.67
N ALA A 318 12.13 20.05 7.80
CA ALA A 318 11.06 21.03 7.82
C ALA A 318 9.82 20.50 8.55
N GLN A 319 8.97 21.43 8.99
CA GLN A 319 7.63 21.12 9.50
C GLN A 319 6.65 22.19 9.01
N TRP A 320 5.68 21.79 8.21
CA TRP A 320 4.70 22.67 7.58
C TRP A 320 3.36 22.58 8.29
N PRO A 321 2.87 23.65 8.94
CA PRO A 321 1.57 23.63 9.58
C PRO A 321 0.45 23.66 8.53
N ILE A 322 -0.64 22.94 8.79
CA ILE A 322 -1.89 23.17 8.05
C ILE A 322 -2.55 24.44 8.63
N PRO A 323 -2.80 25.48 7.82
CA PRO A 323 -3.38 26.72 8.31
C PRO A 323 -4.73 26.52 9.00
N GLY A 324 -4.83 27.00 10.25
CA GLY A 324 -6.02 26.80 11.10
C GLY A 324 -6.13 25.42 11.74
N GLY A 325 -5.06 24.62 11.67
CA GLY A 325 -5.08 23.20 12.01
C GLY A 325 -5.70 22.36 10.90
N GLY A 326 -5.81 21.06 11.15
CA GLY A 326 -6.40 20.10 10.23
C GLY A 326 -6.03 18.67 10.60
N SER A 327 -6.47 17.74 9.78
CA SER A 327 -6.28 16.29 9.94
C SER A 327 -5.67 15.65 8.69
N PRO A 328 -4.46 16.07 8.27
CA PRO A 328 -3.81 15.47 7.12
C PRO A 328 -3.55 13.99 7.39
N ASP A 329 -4.05 13.15 6.51
CA ASP A 329 -4.02 11.70 6.61
C ASP A 329 -3.14 11.18 5.44
N MET A 330 -3.60 10.24 4.62
CA MET A 330 -2.80 9.64 3.56
C MET A 330 -2.98 10.31 2.19
N GLY A 331 -2.04 10.07 1.28
CA GLY A 331 -2.14 10.61 -0.07
C GLY A 331 -0.97 10.26 -0.98
N ASN A 332 -0.59 11.20 -1.86
CA ASN A 332 0.43 10.98 -2.89
C ASN A 332 1.08 12.31 -3.33
N VAL A 333 2.14 12.26 -4.14
CA VAL A 333 2.81 13.41 -4.74
C VAL A 333 2.54 13.48 -6.26
N SER A 334 2.44 14.68 -6.83
CA SER A 334 2.28 14.87 -8.27
C SER A 334 3.45 14.28 -9.06
N ALA A 335 3.21 13.90 -10.33
CA ALA A 335 4.22 13.29 -11.20
C ALA A 335 5.52 14.11 -11.30
N ASP A 336 5.41 15.44 -11.27
CA ASP A 336 6.55 16.37 -11.27
C ASP A 336 7.18 16.62 -9.90
N GLY A 337 6.63 16.04 -8.82
CA GLY A 337 7.12 16.18 -7.45
C GLY A 337 6.79 17.50 -6.77
N ARG A 338 6.07 18.43 -7.43
CA ARG A 338 5.88 19.81 -6.95
C ARG A 338 4.72 19.97 -5.98
N GLN A 339 3.78 19.03 -5.98
CA GLN A 339 2.57 19.09 -5.17
C GLN A 339 2.41 17.80 -4.36
N LEU A 340 2.37 17.94 -3.04
CA LEU A 340 1.94 16.88 -2.13
C LEU A 340 0.44 17.00 -1.92
N TRP A 341 -0.28 15.91 -2.11
CA TRP A 341 -1.74 15.84 -1.96
C TRP A 341 -2.08 14.91 -0.80
N LEU A 342 -2.79 15.42 0.20
CA LEU A 342 -3.18 14.67 1.40
C LEU A 342 -4.68 14.84 1.67
N SER A 343 -5.36 13.78 2.07
CA SER A 343 -6.74 13.90 2.55
C SER A 343 -6.78 14.59 3.91
N GLY A 344 -7.75 15.49 4.12
CA GLY A 344 -8.10 16.05 5.42
C GLY A 344 -9.27 15.29 6.03
N ARG A 345 -8.97 14.16 6.67
CA ARG A 345 -9.98 13.13 7.03
C ARG A 345 -11.14 13.68 7.83
N PHE A 346 -10.91 14.51 8.84
CA PHE A 346 -11.97 15.07 9.67
C PHE A 346 -12.42 16.47 9.24
N ASP A 347 -11.84 17.01 8.16
CA ASP A 347 -12.14 18.35 7.63
C ASP A 347 -13.03 18.32 6.37
N SER A 348 -13.20 17.14 5.74
CA SER A 348 -13.92 16.99 4.44
C SER A 348 -13.28 17.84 3.34
N GLU A 349 -11.95 17.87 3.35
CA GLU A 349 -11.11 18.64 2.44
C GLU A 349 -9.93 17.78 1.97
N VAL A 350 -9.27 18.22 0.91
CA VAL A 350 -7.95 17.77 0.48
C VAL A 350 -6.98 18.93 0.60
N TYR A 351 -5.78 18.65 1.07
CA TYR A 351 -4.65 19.56 1.16
C TYR A 351 -3.73 19.34 -0.02
N MET A 352 -3.65 20.31 -0.93
CA MET A 352 -2.57 20.39 -1.92
C MET A 352 -1.48 21.30 -1.35
N ILE A 353 -0.26 20.79 -1.25
CA ILE A 353 0.86 21.44 -0.56
C ILE A 353 2.02 21.59 -1.55
N ASP A 354 2.52 22.81 -1.72
CA ASP A 354 3.76 23.06 -2.47
C ASP A 354 4.94 22.41 -1.75
N THR A 355 5.66 21.50 -2.42
CA THR A 355 6.74 20.71 -1.80
C THR A 355 8.02 21.50 -1.54
N THR A 356 8.12 22.73 -2.06
CA THR A 356 9.25 23.63 -1.79
C THR A 356 8.96 24.54 -0.62
N SER A 357 7.79 25.19 -0.60
CA SER A 357 7.45 26.21 0.39
C SER A 357 6.56 25.72 1.53
N GLY A 358 5.93 24.55 1.40
CA GLY A 358 4.91 24.07 2.33
C GLY A 358 3.58 24.83 2.26
N ALA A 359 3.34 25.61 1.21
CA ALA A 359 2.12 26.41 1.09
C ALA A 359 0.90 25.52 0.81
N VAL A 360 -0.19 25.72 1.56
CA VAL A 360 -1.36 24.83 1.55
C VAL A 360 -2.54 25.47 0.79
N THR A 361 -3.09 24.74 -0.16
CA THR A 361 -4.40 25.01 -0.78
C THR A 361 -5.40 23.95 -0.34
N LYS A 362 -6.60 24.37 0.07
CA LYS A 362 -7.67 23.50 0.57
C LYS A 362 -8.76 23.33 -0.48
N ILE A 363 -9.14 22.10 -0.77
CA ILE A 363 -10.16 21.74 -1.78
C ILE A 363 -11.24 20.94 -1.08
N ARG A 364 -12.51 21.35 -1.23
CA ARG A 364 -13.65 20.64 -0.61
C ARG A 364 -13.94 19.33 -1.34
N VAL A 365 -14.24 18.28 -0.59
CA VAL A 365 -14.62 16.96 -1.11
C VAL A 365 -15.75 16.35 -0.28
N GLY A 366 -15.97 15.04 -0.41
CA GLY A 366 -16.93 14.30 0.40
C GLY A 366 -16.52 14.14 1.86
N VAL A 367 -17.28 13.33 2.58
CA VAL A 367 -17.15 13.18 4.03
C VAL A 367 -16.15 12.09 4.37
N GLU A 368 -15.23 12.40 5.28
CA GLU A 368 -14.17 11.50 5.75
C GLU A 368 -13.24 11.02 4.62
N PRO A 369 -12.58 11.95 3.87
CA PRO A 369 -11.64 11.55 2.84
C PRO A 369 -10.45 10.78 3.45
N HIS A 370 -10.01 9.74 2.78
CA HIS A 370 -8.92 8.87 3.24
C HIS A 370 -7.84 8.75 2.14
N GLY A 371 -7.10 7.64 2.09
CA GLY A 371 -5.97 7.40 1.19
C GLY A 371 -6.26 7.68 -0.29
N LEU A 372 -5.96 8.91 -0.71
CA LEU A 372 -6.16 9.39 -2.06
C LEU A 372 -5.01 8.99 -2.98
N THR A 373 -5.30 8.90 -4.28
CA THR A 373 -4.29 8.65 -5.31
C THR A 373 -4.25 9.80 -6.31
N VAL A 374 -3.05 10.32 -6.57
CA VAL A 374 -2.77 11.22 -7.70
C VAL A 374 -2.35 10.33 -8.87
N TRP A 375 -2.89 10.53 -10.07
CA TRP A 375 -2.63 9.68 -11.24
C TRP A 375 -2.52 10.50 -12.53
N PRO A 376 -1.70 10.11 -13.52
CA PRO A 376 -0.73 9.00 -13.51
C PRO A 376 0.48 9.26 -12.62
N GLN A 377 1.20 8.19 -12.29
CA GLN A 377 2.41 8.20 -11.48
C GLN A 377 3.58 7.60 -12.26
N PRO A 378 4.77 8.23 -12.22
CA PRO A 378 6.02 7.60 -12.63
C PRO A 378 6.32 6.32 -11.83
N GLY A 379 7.03 5.39 -12.47
CA GLY A 379 7.26 4.03 -12.00
C GLY A 379 6.96 3.01 -13.09
N ARG A 380 7.67 1.89 -13.06
CA ARG A 380 7.47 0.71 -13.91
C ARG A 380 6.24 -0.08 -13.50
N TYR A 381 6.01 -0.22 -12.19
CA TYR A 381 4.87 -0.94 -11.63
C TYR A 381 4.46 -0.38 -10.26
N SER A 382 3.29 -0.81 -9.79
CA SER A 382 2.77 -0.50 -8.45
C SER A 382 2.84 -1.72 -7.55
N GLN A 383 3.42 -1.58 -6.36
CA GLN A 383 3.28 -2.56 -5.27
C GLN A 383 1.97 -2.37 -4.48
N GLY A 384 1.17 -1.37 -4.83
CA GLY A 384 -0.14 -1.07 -4.25
C GLY A 384 -0.15 0.15 -3.35
N HIS A 385 -1.03 0.15 -2.36
CA HIS A 385 -1.37 1.31 -1.52
C HIS A 385 -1.71 2.57 -2.35
N THR A 386 -1.63 3.79 -1.82
CA THR A 386 -1.94 5.02 -2.60
C THR A 386 -0.96 5.30 -3.74
N GLY A 387 0.04 4.43 -3.97
CA GLY A 387 1.03 4.55 -5.05
C GLY A 387 2.45 4.21 -4.59
N ASN A 388 2.66 2.99 -4.09
CA ASN A 388 4.00 2.43 -3.84
C ASN A 388 4.62 2.04 -5.18
N MET A 389 5.13 3.04 -5.91
CA MET A 389 5.73 2.86 -7.23
C MET A 389 7.18 2.37 -7.13
N ARG A 390 7.59 1.57 -8.11
CA ARG A 390 8.96 1.03 -8.30
C ARG A 390 9.34 1.01 -9.77
#